data_AF-M1EML6-F1
#
_entry.id   AF-M1EML6-F1
#
_cell.length_a   1.000
_cell.length_b   1.000
_cell.length_c   1.000
_cell.angle_alpha   90.00
_cell.angle_beta   90.00
_cell.angle_gamma   90.00
#
_symmetry.space_group_name_H-M   'P 1'
#
loop_
_entity.id
_entity.type
_entity.pdbx_description
1 polymer ?
#
loop_
_entity_poly.entity_id
_entity_poly.type
_entity_poly.pdbx_seq_one_letter_code
_entity_poly.pdbx_strand_id
1 'polypeptide(L)'
;LLVNGKTEIALEATQLFLKLLDSQNREEFRRLLYFMAVAAHPSEFKLQKESDNRMVVKRIFSKAIVDNKNLSKGKTDLLVLFLMDHQKDVFKIPGTLHKIVSVKLMAIQKGRDPNRDT
;
A
#
# COMPACT_ATOMS: atom_id res chain seq x y z
N LEU A 1 -11.18 4.13 6.19
CA LEU A 1 -11.09 4.24 4.71
C LEU A 1 -11.54 2.95 4.05
N LEU A 2 -10.80 1.85 4.23
CA LEU A 2 -11.10 0.55 3.62
C LEU A 2 -12.49 -0.01 4.00
N VAL A 3 -12.85 0.01 5.29
CA VAL A 3 -14.16 -0.45 5.78
C VAL A 3 -15.33 0.33 5.13
N ASN A 4 -15.09 1.57 4.72
CA ASN A 4 -16.09 2.44 4.11
C ASN A 4 -16.01 2.42 2.57
N GLY A 5 -15.28 1.48 1.96
CA GLY A 5 -15.14 1.35 0.50
C GLY A 5 -14.36 2.49 -0.18
N LYS A 6 -13.67 3.35 0.58
CA LYS A 6 -12.89 4.48 0.04
C LYS A 6 -11.51 4.01 -0.45
N THR A 7 -11.49 3.11 -1.45
CA THR A 7 -10.28 2.42 -1.92
C THR A 7 -9.24 3.38 -2.48
N GLU A 8 -9.63 4.31 -3.35
CA GLU A 8 -8.69 5.30 -3.93
C GLU A 8 -8.00 6.16 -2.86
N ILE A 9 -8.78 6.66 -1.89
CA ILE A 9 -8.24 7.47 -0.79
C ILE A 9 -7.34 6.62 0.11
N ALA A 10 -7.71 5.35 0.35
CA ALA A 10 -6.86 4.42 1.09
C ALA A 10 -5.54 4.16 0.36
N LEU A 11 -5.58 4.01 -0.97
CA LEU A 11 -4.40 3.79 -1.80
C LEU A 11 -3.46 5.00 -1.76
N GLU A 12 -3.97 6.21 -1.96
CA GLU A 12 -3.15 7.42 -1.88
C GLU A 12 -2.55 7.60 -0.48
N ALA A 13 -3.33 7.36 0.58
CA ALA A 13 -2.83 7.42 1.95
C ALA A 13 -1.71 6.39 2.19
N THR A 14 -1.90 5.14 1.75
CA THR A 14 -0.89 4.09 1.85
C THR A 14 0.38 4.45 1.07
N GLN A 15 0.25 4.94 -0.16
CA GLN A 15 1.40 5.41 -0.96
C GLN A 15 2.18 6.50 -0.24
N LEU A 16 1.49 7.47 0.38
CA LEU A 16 2.13 8.51 1.17
C LEU A 16 2.86 7.93 2.38
N PHE A 17 2.23 7.04 3.16
CA PHE A 17 2.86 6.39 4.31
C PHE A 17 4.10 5.58 3.91
N LEU A 18 4.02 4.80 2.83
CA LEU A 18 5.15 4.02 2.34
C LEU A 18 6.27 4.90 1.78
N LYS A 19 5.94 6.08 1.24
CA LYS A 19 6.95 7.05 0.79
C LYS A 19 7.76 7.63 1.95
N LEU A 20 7.17 7.73 3.15
CA LEU A 20 7.80 8.24 4.37
C LEU A 20 8.70 7.21 5.08
N LEU A 21 8.59 5.92 4.73
CA LEU A 21 9.53 4.91 5.20
C LEU A 21 10.94 5.18 4.66
N ASP A 22 11.96 4.85 5.44
CA ASP A 22 13.33 4.83 4.96
C ASP A 22 13.48 3.82 3.81
N SER A 23 14.52 4.05 3.00
CA SER A 23 14.72 3.28 1.77
C SER A 23 14.86 1.77 1.99
N GLN A 24 15.48 1.35 3.09
CA GLN A 24 15.73 -0.05 3.39
C GLN A 24 14.42 -0.74 3.78
N ASN A 25 13.71 -0.20 4.77
CA ASN A 25 12.45 -0.77 5.22
C ASN A 25 11.39 -0.79 4.11
N ARG A 26 11.35 0.26 3.28
CA ARG A 26 10.44 0.29 2.12
C ARG A 26 10.72 -0.82 1.12
N GLU A 27 12.00 -1.10 0.86
CA GLU A 27 12.42 -2.12 -0.10
C GLU A 27 12.22 -3.55 0.42
N GLU A 28 12.51 -3.80 1.70
CA GLU A 28 12.18 -5.07 2.35
C GLU A 28 10.67 -5.32 2.32
N PHE A 29 9.88 -4.30 2.66
CA PHE A 29 8.42 -4.40 2.63
C PHE A 29 7.88 -4.64 1.21
N ARG A 30 8.46 -4.00 0.19
CA ARG A 30 8.11 -4.22 -1.22
C ARG A 30 8.36 -5.65 -1.66
N ARG A 31 9.52 -6.22 -1.31
CA ARG A 31 9.88 -7.61 -1.62
C ARG A 31 8.95 -8.60 -0.91
N LEU A 32 8.65 -8.36 0.36
CA LEU A 32 7.71 -9.18 1.11
C LEU A 32 6.31 -9.17 0.49
N LEU A 33 5.76 -7.98 0.20
CA LEU A 33 4.45 -7.88 -0.44
C LEU A 33 4.45 -8.51 -1.83
N TYR A 34 5.52 -8.36 -2.61
CA TYR A 34 5.65 -9.02 -3.91
C TYR A 34 5.59 -10.54 -3.78
N PHE A 35 6.38 -11.11 -2.86
CA PHE A 35 6.34 -12.53 -2.56
C PHE A 35 4.94 -12.99 -2.16
N MET A 36 4.27 -12.25 -1.27
CA MET A 36 2.91 -12.55 -0.85
C MET A 36 1.93 -12.55 -2.03
N ALA A 37 1.99 -11.55 -2.90
CA ALA A 37 1.11 -11.44 -4.06
C ALA A 37 1.30 -12.59 -5.04
N VAL A 38 2.55 -13.00 -5.30
CA VAL A 38 2.86 -14.18 -6.14
C VAL A 38 2.34 -15.44 -5.47
N ALA A 39 2.74 -15.72 -4.23
CA ALA A 39 2.33 -16.93 -3.52
C ALA A 39 0.81 -17.05 -3.30
N ALA A 40 0.10 -15.92 -3.25
CA ALA A 40 -1.35 -15.86 -3.10
C ALA A 40 -2.13 -16.17 -4.39
N HIS A 41 -1.46 -16.12 -5.55
CA HIS A 41 -2.10 -16.26 -6.84
C HIS A 41 -2.67 -17.70 -7.01
N PRO A 42 -3.90 -17.87 -7.52
CA PRO A 42 -4.57 -19.16 -7.56
C PRO A 42 -3.96 -20.18 -8.53
N SER A 43 -3.22 -19.72 -9.55
CA SER A 43 -2.51 -20.60 -10.50
C SER A 43 -1.16 -21.09 -10.00
N GLU A 44 -0.66 -20.54 -8.89
CA GLU A 44 0.63 -20.94 -8.32
C GLU A 44 0.48 -22.22 -7.50
N PHE A 45 1.61 -22.75 -7.04
CA PHE A 45 1.63 -23.97 -6.22
C PHE A 45 0.64 -23.87 -5.06
N LYS A 46 -0.22 -24.90 -4.92
CA LYS A 46 -1.25 -24.94 -3.89
C LYS A 46 -0.61 -25.08 -2.51
N LEU A 47 -0.74 -24.06 -1.67
CA LEU A 47 -0.08 -24.01 -0.36
C LEU A 47 -0.73 -24.97 0.65
N GLN A 48 -2.05 -25.13 0.58
CA GLN A 48 -2.82 -26.05 1.43
C GLN A 48 -3.98 -26.65 0.62
N LYS A 49 -4.18 -27.97 0.71
CA LYS A 49 -5.12 -28.73 -0.13
C LYS A 49 -6.55 -28.16 -0.13
N GLU A 50 -7.04 -27.74 1.03
CA GLU A 50 -8.44 -27.31 1.23
C GLU A 50 -8.58 -25.79 1.44
N SER A 51 -7.57 -24.99 1.10
CA SER A 51 -7.62 -23.54 1.34
C SER A 51 -7.08 -22.74 0.16
N ASP A 52 -7.70 -21.60 -0.11
CA ASP A 52 -7.22 -20.67 -1.12
C ASP A 52 -5.88 -20.07 -0.72
N ASN A 53 -4.93 -20.05 -1.66
CA ASN A 53 -3.59 -19.51 -1.45
C ASN A 53 -3.65 -18.09 -0.85
N ARG A 54 -4.53 -17.24 -1.39
CA ARG A 54 -4.81 -15.90 -0.87
C ARG A 54 -5.11 -15.86 0.63
N MET A 55 -5.92 -16.79 1.12
CA MET A 55 -6.31 -16.86 2.54
C MET A 55 -5.20 -17.44 3.41
N VAL A 56 -4.44 -18.40 2.88
CA VAL A 56 -3.26 -18.98 3.54
C VAL A 56 -2.19 -17.92 3.72
N VAL A 57 -1.79 -17.24 2.65
CA VAL A 57 -0.78 -16.17 2.67
C VAL A 57 -1.18 -15.05 3.61
N LYS A 58 -2.41 -14.53 3.49
CA LYS A 58 -2.94 -13.50 4.41
C LYS A 58 -2.77 -13.93 5.87
N ARG A 59 -3.15 -15.16 6.21
CA ARG A 59 -3.09 -15.69 7.58
C ARG A 59 -1.65 -15.77 8.10
N ILE A 60 -0.73 -16.31 7.28
CA ILE A 60 0.67 -16.54 7.67
C ILE A 60 1.38 -15.20 7.90
N PHE A 61 1.20 -14.24 6.99
CA PHE A 61 1.95 -12.98 7.02
C PHE A 61 1.26 -11.85 7.78
N SER A 62 0.03 -12.04 8.26
CA SER A 62 -0.76 -10.98 8.91
C SER A 62 0.02 -10.21 9.99
N LYS A 63 0.68 -10.94 10.90
CA LYS A 63 1.49 -10.35 11.98
C LYS A 63 2.79 -9.71 11.50
N ALA A 64 3.37 -10.18 10.40
CA ALA A 64 4.57 -9.59 9.82
C ALA A 64 4.28 -8.24 9.15
N ILE A 65 3.04 -8.06 8.65
CA ILE A 65 2.60 -6.80 8.03
C ILE A 65 2.03 -5.83 9.05
N VAL A 66 1.25 -6.32 10.02
CA VAL A 66 0.58 -5.49 11.02
C VAL A 66 0.67 -6.15 12.39
N ASP A 67 1.59 -5.69 13.23
CA ASP A 67 1.67 -6.07 14.64
C ASP A 67 1.11 -4.97 15.53
N ASN A 68 -0.23 -4.84 15.57
CA ASN A 68 -0.91 -3.87 16.41
C ASN A 68 -2.10 -4.51 17.14
N LYS A 69 -1.96 -4.67 18.46
CA LYS A 69 -2.98 -5.27 19.33
C LYS A 69 -4.29 -4.48 19.40
N ASN A 70 -4.26 -3.19 19.06
CA ASN A 70 -5.45 -2.33 19.08
C ASN A 70 -6.27 -2.43 17.79
N LEU A 71 -5.74 -3.06 16.74
CA LEU A 71 -6.46 -3.25 15.49
C LEU A 71 -7.25 -4.56 15.55
N SER A 72 -8.57 -4.49 15.31
CA SER A 72 -9.40 -5.69 15.29
C SER A 72 -9.02 -6.61 14.15
N LYS A 73 -9.14 -7.93 14.36
CA LYS A 73 -8.78 -8.97 13.37
C LYS A 73 -9.36 -8.69 11.98
N GLY A 74 -10.63 -8.30 11.90
CA GLY A 74 -11.28 -7.99 10.61
C GLY A 74 -10.64 -6.80 9.89
N LYS A 75 -10.24 -5.74 10.62
CA LYS A 75 -9.54 -4.58 10.04
C LYS A 75 -8.11 -4.94 9.62
N THR A 76 -7.42 -5.74 10.42
CA THR A 76 -6.09 -6.27 10.09
C THR A 76 -6.14 -7.08 8.81
N ASP A 77 -7.08 -8.03 8.73
CA ASP A 77 -7.28 -8.87 7.55
C ASP A 77 -7.58 -8.02 6.31
N LEU A 78 -8.44 -7.01 6.43
CA LEU A 78 -8.77 -6.11 5.33
C LEU A 78 -7.56 -5.32 4.84
N LEU A 79 -6.73 -4.80 5.75
CA LEU A 79 -5.53 -4.06 5.40
C LEU A 79 -4.49 -4.95 4.72
N VAL A 80 -4.25 -6.16 5.23
CA VAL A 80 -3.28 -7.10 4.65
C VAL A 80 -3.71 -7.52 3.26
N LEU A 81 -5.00 -7.84 3.07
CA LEU A 81 -5.54 -8.16 1.75
C LEU A 81 -5.42 -6.99 0.78
N PHE A 82 -5.77 -5.77 1.22
CA PHE A 82 -5.63 -4.56 0.42
C PHE A 82 -4.19 -4.35 -0.05
N LEU A 83 -3.21 -4.45 0.85
CA LEU A 83 -1.79 -4.29 0.50
C LEU A 83 -1.30 -5.35 -0.49
N MET A 84 -1.76 -6.58 -0.33
CA MET A 84 -1.40 -7.70 -1.21
C MET A 84 -2.03 -7.57 -2.60
N ASP A 85 -3.33 -7.24 -2.67
CA ASP A 85 -4.05 -7.09 -3.94
C ASP A 85 -3.56 -5.86 -4.73
N HIS A 86 -3.12 -4.81 -4.04
CA HIS A 86 -2.60 -3.57 -4.64
C HIS A 86 -1.07 -3.46 -4.57
N GLN A 87 -0.35 -4.59 -4.46
CA GLN A 87 1.10 -4.64 -4.22
C GLN A 87 1.94 -3.73 -5.12
N LYS A 88 1.59 -3.62 -6.41
CA LYS A 88 2.32 -2.77 -7.36
C LYS A 88 1.98 -1.28 -7.21
N ASP A 89 0.72 -0.98 -6.87
CA ASP A 89 0.20 0.38 -6.85
C ASP A 89 0.57 1.12 -5.58
N VAL A 90 0.64 0.42 -4.44
CA VAL A 90 0.94 1.05 -3.14
C VAL A 90 2.33 1.69 -3.06
N PHE A 91 3.26 1.33 -3.95
CA PHE A 91 4.60 1.94 -4.01
C PHE A 91 4.75 3.05 -5.07
N LYS A 92 3.69 3.36 -5.83
CA LYS A 92 3.69 4.49 -6.76
C LYS A 92 3.66 5.82 -6.02
N ILE A 93 4.03 6.90 -6.70
CA ILE A 93 3.88 8.25 -6.17
C ILE A 93 2.38 8.59 -6.15
N PRO A 94 1.83 9.10 -5.01
CA PRO A 94 0.43 9.53 -4.97
C PRO A 94 0.13 10.57 -6.04
N GLY A 95 -0.98 10.40 -6.76
CA GLY A 95 -1.37 11.28 -7.86
C GLY A 95 -1.57 12.72 -7.38
N THR A 96 -2.23 12.88 -6.23
CA THR A 96 -2.40 14.19 -5.57
C THR A 96 -1.06 14.86 -5.25
N LEU A 97 -0.08 14.10 -4.72
CA LEU A 97 1.26 14.65 -4.42
C LEU A 97 1.99 15.07 -5.69
N HIS A 98 1.96 14.23 -6.72
CA HIS A 98 2.56 14.54 -8.02
C HIS A 98 1.98 15.83 -8.61
N LYS A 99 0.65 16.02 -8.54
CA LYS A 99 -0.03 17.23 -9.00
C LYS A 99 0.40 18.46 -8.22
N ILE A 100 0.39 18.41 -6.89
CA ILE A 100 0.77 19.54 -6.02
C ILE A 100 2.20 20.00 -6.35
N VAL A 101 3.15 19.06 -6.40
CA VAL A 101 4.55 19.37 -6.70
C VAL A 101 4.70 19.95 -8.10
N SER A 102 4.01 19.39 -9.10
CA SER A 102 4.04 19.89 -10.48
C SER A 102 3.55 21.34 -10.57
N VAL A 103 2.45 21.68 -9.90
CA VAL A 103 1.91 23.05 -9.86
C VAL A 103 2.90 24.01 -9.21
N LYS A 104 3.51 23.63 -8.08
CA LYS A 104 4.51 24.47 -7.41
C LYS A 104 5.74 24.71 -8.28
N LEU A 105 6.25 23.67 -8.95
CA LEU A 105 7.38 23.80 -9.88
C LEU A 105 7.04 24.72 -11.06
N MET A 106 5.84 24.61 -11.63
CA MET A 106 5.38 25.51 -12.70
C MET A 106 5.27 26.97 -12.23
N ALA A 107 4.86 27.21 -10.98
CA ALA A 107 4.82 28.56 -10.41
C ALA A 107 6.23 29.16 -10.31
N ILE A 108 7.20 28.39 -9.79
CA ILE A 108 8.61 28.80 -9.70
C ILE A 108 9.19 29.13 -11.08
N GLN A 109 8.96 28.27 -12.07
CA GLN A 109 9.43 28.50 -13.45
C GLN A 109 8.86 29.80 -14.05
N LYS A 110 7.67 30.22 -13.63
CA LYS A 110 7.03 31.47 -14.05
C LYS A 110 7.39 32.67 -13.17
N GLY A 111 8.33 32.53 -12.23
CA GLY A 111 8.71 33.58 -11.28
C GLY A 111 7.62 33.95 -10.28
N ARG A 112 6.64 33.05 -10.05
CA ARG A 112 5.54 33.24 -9.10
C ARG A 112 5.87 32.58 -7.76
N ASP A 113 5.26 33.08 -6.70
CA ASP A 113 5.33 32.44 -5.38
C ASP A 113 4.65 31.04 -5.43
N PRO A 114 5.37 29.94 -5.15
CA PRO A 114 4.83 28.58 -5.16
C PRO A 114 3.86 28.26 -4.02
N ASN A 115 3.73 29.13 -3.01
CA ASN A 115 2.84 28.90 -1.87
C ASN A 115 1.57 29.77 -1.90
N ARG A 116 1.37 30.55 -2.97
CA ARG A 116 0.32 31.56 -3.04
C ARG A 116 -1.12 31.01 -3.02
N ASP A 117 -1.30 29.74 -3.41
CA ASP A 117 -2.60 29.05 -3.52
C ASP A 117 -2.76 27.88 -2.51
N THR A 118 -1.93 27.82 -1.47
CA THR A 118 -2.01 26.84 -0.36
C THR A 118 -2.26 27.54 0.96
#